data_AF-A0A9D6MJ71-F1
#
_entry.id   AF-A0A9D6MJ71-F1
#
_cell.length_a   1.000
_cell.length_b   1.000
_cell.length_c   1.000
_cell.angle_alpha   90.00
_cell.angle_beta   90.00
_cell.angle_gamma   90.00
#
_symmetry.space_group_name_H-M   'P 1'
#
loop_
_entity.id
_entity.type
_entity.pdbx_description
1 polymer ?
#
loop_
_entity_poly.entity_id
_entity_poly.type
_entity_poly.pdbx_seq_one_letter_code
_entity_poly.pdbx_strand_id
1 'polypeptide(L)'
;MMIEAVQQRLVSPANVAQKLARRPQVVRRLATYEVSLQAIPSLGIEIATLTETTILQTVRHQRRYGLLTNDSLIVATMLQQGVRILASADRRLAGVTELEIVGPGDLASPGN
;
A
#
# COMPACT_ATOMS: atom_id res chain seq x y z
N MET A 1 9.06 1.39 -4.91
CA MET A 1 9.43 2.69 -5.54
C MET A 1 10.04 3.70 -4.56
N MET A 2 9.33 4.26 -3.57
CA MET A 2 9.88 5.33 -2.71
C MET A 2 11.14 4.90 -1.92
N ILE A 3 11.13 3.70 -1.35
CA ILE A 3 12.27 3.12 -0.62
C ILE A 3 13.48 2.99 -1.54
N GLU A 4 13.30 2.42 -2.73
CA GLU A 4 14.34 2.28 -3.76
C GLU A 4 14.96 3.63 -4.12
N ALA A 5 14.15 4.67 -4.34
CA ALA A 5 14.64 6.00 -4.70
C ALA A 5 15.54 6.62 -3.62
N VAL A 6 15.25 6.35 -2.33
CA VAL A 6 16.08 6.79 -1.20
C VAL A 6 17.35 5.94 -1.11
N GLN A 7 17.23 4.61 -1.21
CA GLN A 7 18.37 3.68 -1.14
C GLN A 7 19.40 3.93 -2.26
N GLN A 8 18.94 4.23 -3.47
CA GLN A 8 19.80 4.57 -4.60
C GLN A 8 20.30 6.04 -4.57
N ARG A 9 20.01 6.79 -3.51
CA ARG A 9 20.40 8.20 -3.32
C ARG A 9 19.92 9.13 -4.44
N LEU A 10 18.84 8.76 -5.15
CA LEU A 10 18.27 9.57 -6.22
C LEU A 10 17.41 10.73 -5.68
N VAL A 11 16.89 10.57 -4.47
CA VAL A 11 16.18 11.59 -3.70
C VAL A 11 16.53 11.47 -2.22
N SER A 12 16.60 12.60 -1.52
CA SER A 12 16.80 12.60 -0.07
C SER A 12 15.54 12.13 0.68
N PRO A 13 15.68 11.59 1.90
CA PRO A 13 14.56 11.25 2.77
C PRO A 13 13.57 12.40 2.99
N ALA A 14 12.36 12.07 3.46
CA ALA A 14 11.20 12.96 3.62
C ALA A 14 10.62 13.50 2.29
N ASN A 15 9.29 13.65 2.24
CA ASN A 15 8.54 14.15 1.07
C ASN A 15 8.90 13.44 -0.25
N VAL A 16 9.24 12.15 -0.17
CA VAL A 16 9.78 11.36 -1.30
C VAL A 16 8.80 11.34 -2.47
N ALA A 17 7.52 11.07 -2.21
CA ALA A 17 6.48 11.08 -3.25
C ALA A 17 6.42 12.42 -4.01
N GLN A 18 6.47 13.54 -3.30
CA GLN A 18 6.46 14.87 -3.91
C GLN A 18 7.71 15.12 -4.75
N LYS A 19 8.89 14.72 -4.26
CA LYS A 19 10.16 14.84 -5.01
C LYS A 19 10.14 14.01 -6.29
N LEU A 20 9.61 12.79 -6.23
CA LEU A 20 9.47 11.91 -7.38
C LEU A 20 8.46 12.45 -8.40
N ALA A 21 7.32 12.98 -7.96
CA ALA A 21 6.32 13.58 -8.83
C ALA A 21 6.88 14.75 -9.67
N ARG A 22 7.83 15.51 -9.11
CA ARG A 22 8.53 16.62 -9.80
C ARG A 22 9.69 16.16 -10.70
N ARG A 23 10.07 14.87 -10.66
CA ARG A 23 11.24 14.33 -11.36
C ARG A 23 10.89 13.00 -12.07
N PRO A 24 10.00 13.02 -13.09
CA PRO A 24 9.58 11.80 -13.78
C PRO A 24 10.75 11.00 -14.39
N GLN A 25 11.83 11.67 -14.79
CA GLN A 25 13.07 11.04 -15.26
C GLN A 25 13.77 10.17 -14.20
N VAL A 26 13.62 10.52 -12.91
CA VAL A 26 14.12 9.68 -11.81
C VAL A 26 13.23 8.46 -11.67
N VAL A 27 11.90 8.62 -11.73
CA VAL A 27 10.94 7.51 -11.65
C VAL A 27 11.21 6.47 -12.74
N ARG A 28 11.47 6.91 -13.98
CA ARG A 28 11.80 6.01 -15.11
C ARG A 28 13.04 5.14 -14.90
N ARG A 29 13.93 5.52 -13.98
CA ARG A 29 15.15 4.76 -13.66
C ARG A 29 14.94 3.77 -12.53
N LEU A 30 13.82 3.85 -11.81
CA LEU A 30 13.49 2.92 -10.73
C LEU A 30 12.97 1.62 -11.34
N ALA A 31 13.64 0.52 -11.05
CA ALA A 31 13.34 -0.81 -11.61
C ALA A 31 13.45 -1.93 -10.55
N THR A 32 14.10 -1.68 -9.40
CA THR A 32 14.25 -2.70 -8.35
C THR A 32 12.89 -3.15 -7.80
N TYR A 33 11.92 -2.23 -7.72
CA TYR A 33 10.58 -2.60 -7.29
C TYR A 33 9.87 -3.59 -8.24
N GLU A 34 10.19 -3.58 -9.54
CA GLU A 34 9.60 -4.52 -10.51
C GLU A 34 10.03 -5.96 -10.21
N VAL A 35 11.32 -6.17 -9.93
CA VAL A 35 11.86 -7.48 -9.52
C VAL A 35 11.14 -8.00 -8.28
N SER A 36 10.84 -7.11 -7.32
CA SER A 36 10.09 -7.48 -6.12
C SER A 36 8.65 -7.91 -6.44
N LEU A 37 7.99 -7.25 -7.39
CA LEU A 37 6.64 -7.62 -7.82
C LEU A 37 6.60 -8.96 -8.54
N GLN A 38 7.60 -9.24 -9.38
CA GLN A 38 7.72 -10.52 -10.10
C GLN A 38 7.92 -11.72 -9.17
N ALA A 39 8.48 -11.49 -7.98
CA ALA A 39 8.66 -12.53 -6.96
C ALA A 39 7.39 -12.82 -6.15
N ILE A 40 6.38 -11.96 -6.16
CA ILE A 40 5.16 -12.13 -5.33
C ILE A 40 4.51 -13.51 -5.53
N PRO A 41 4.30 -14.01 -6.76
CA PRO A 41 3.67 -15.32 -6.96
C PRO A 41 4.47 -16.49 -6.37
N SER A 42 5.80 -16.43 -6.39
CA SER A 42 6.65 -17.50 -5.84
C SER A 42 6.69 -17.52 -4.31
N LEU A 43 6.21 -16.45 -3.66
CA LEU A 43 6.05 -16.37 -2.21
C LEU A 43 4.71 -16.93 -1.72
N GLY A 44 3.88 -17.49 -2.62
CA GLY A 44 2.53 -17.96 -2.29
C GLY A 44 1.56 -16.82 -1.98
N ILE A 45 1.84 -15.60 -2.47
CA ILE A 45 0.98 -14.43 -2.29
C ILE A 45 0.07 -14.29 -3.51
N GLU A 46 -1.24 -14.20 -3.25
CA GLU A 46 -2.24 -13.96 -4.29
C GLU A 46 -2.42 -12.46 -4.56
N ILE A 47 -2.54 -12.11 -5.84
CA ILE A 47 -2.80 -10.73 -6.27
C ILE A 47 -4.29 -10.57 -6.52
N ALA A 48 -4.95 -9.73 -5.73
CA ALA A 48 -6.38 -9.44 -5.92
C ALA A 48 -6.63 -8.63 -7.21
N THR A 49 -7.61 -9.08 -8.00
CA THR A 49 -8.07 -8.35 -9.19
C THR A 49 -8.98 -7.20 -8.82
N LEU A 50 -8.72 -6.02 -9.38
CA LEU A 50 -9.62 -4.88 -9.28
C LEU A 50 -10.74 -5.01 -10.31
N THR A 51 -11.99 -4.94 -9.87
CA THR A 51 -13.16 -4.91 -10.76
C THR A 51 -13.72 -3.49 -10.83
N GLU A 52 -14.53 -3.21 -11.86
CA GLU A 52 -15.28 -1.96 -11.95
C GLU A 52 -16.11 -1.70 -10.68
N THR A 53 -16.72 -2.75 -10.13
CA THR A 53 -17.46 -2.69 -8.86
C THR A 53 -16.57 -2.20 -7.71
N THR A 54 -15.34 -2.72 -7.59
CA THR A 54 -14.39 -2.29 -6.57
C THR A 54 -14.03 -0.80 -6.72
N ILE A 55 -13.82 -0.35 -7.96
CA ILE A 55 -13.49 1.04 -8.26
C ILE A 55 -14.66 1.96 -7.86
N LEU A 56 -15.90 1.60 -8.17
CA LEU A 56 -17.07 2.40 -7.80
C LEU A 56 -17.30 2.43 -6.28
N GLN A 57 -17.00 1.33 -5.59
CA GLN A 57 -17.08 1.27 -4.12
C GLN A 57 -16.04 2.14 -3.43
N THR A 58 -14.89 2.39 -4.06
CA THR A 58 -13.83 3.27 -3.53
C THR A 58 -14.38 4.62 -3.10
N VAL A 59 -15.25 5.25 -3.90
CA VAL A 59 -15.83 6.57 -3.60
C VAL A 59 -16.65 6.55 -2.31
N ARG A 60 -17.33 5.43 -2.01
CA ARG A 60 -18.09 5.27 -0.76
C ARG A 60 -17.16 5.27 0.45
N HIS A 61 -16.04 4.55 0.36
CA HIS A 61 -15.05 4.49 1.43
C HIS A 61 -14.31 5.80 1.63
N GLN A 62 -13.98 6.53 0.55
CA GLN A 62 -13.42 7.89 0.64
C GLN A 62 -14.33 8.81 1.44
N ARG A 63 -15.63 8.84 1.11
CA ARG A 63 -16.61 9.70 1.80
C ARG A 63 -16.82 9.28 3.26
N ARG A 64 -16.87 7.98 3.52
CA ARG A 64 -17.13 7.45 4.86
C ARG A 64 -15.95 7.65 5.81
N TYR A 65 -14.73 7.44 5.32
CA TYR A 65 -13.53 7.38 6.16
C TYR A 65 -12.54 8.53 5.95
N GLY A 66 -12.79 9.42 4.99
CA GLY A 66 -11.87 10.52 4.67
C GLY A 66 -10.55 10.05 4.07
N LEU A 67 -10.51 8.85 3.51
CA LEU A 67 -9.32 8.23 2.96
C LEU A 67 -8.99 8.74 1.56
N LEU A 68 -7.71 8.69 1.19
CA LEU A 68 -7.28 8.93 -0.19
C LEU A 68 -7.69 7.76 -1.09
N THR A 69 -7.65 7.97 -2.41
CA THR A 69 -8.08 6.98 -3.41
C THR A 69 -7.40 5.63 -3.23
N ASN A 70 -6.08 5.60 -3.03
CA ASN A 70 -5.34 4.34 -2.91
C ASN A 70 -5.73 3.56 -1.66
N ASP A 71 -5.83 4.25 -0.52
CA ASP A 71 -6.25 3.64 0.75
C ASP A 71 -7.69 3.13 0.66
N SER A 72 -8.56 3.88 -0.02
CA SER A 72 -9.95 3.49 -0.25
C SER A 72 -10.09 2.30 -1.21
N LEU A 73 -9.22 2.20 -2.21
CA LEU A 73 -9.16 1.05 -3.13
C LEU A 73 -8.74 -0.21 -2.37
N ILE A 74 -7.76 -0.12 -1.47
CA ILE A 74 -7.34 -1.24 -0.62
C ILE A 74 -8.52 -1.71 0.23
N VAL A 75 -9.19 -0.79 0.93
CA VAL A 75 -10.37 -1.11 1.76
C VAL A 75 -11.48 -1.75 0.93
N ALA A 76 -11.85 -1.16 -0.21
CA ALA A 76 -12.88 -1.70 -1.09
C ALA A 76 -12.54 -3.13 -1.56
N THR A 77 -11.30 -3.34 -1.98
CA THR A 77 -10.82 -4.64 -2.47
C THR A 77 -10.88 -5.69 -1.38
N MET A 78 -10.36 -5.39 -0.18
CA MET A 78 -10.38 -6.31 0.95
C MET A 78 -11.80 -6.71 1.34
N LEU A 79 -12.70 -5.73 1.46
CA LEU A 79 -14.07 -6.00 1.88
C LEU A 79 -14.82 -6.84 0.85
N GLN A 80 -14.62 -6.57 -0.45
CA GLN A 80 -15.19 -7.35 -1.54
C GLN A 80 -14.67 -8.80 -1.55
N GLN A 81 -13.41 -9.02 -1.19
CA GLN A 81 -12.78 -10.35 -1.11
C GLN A 81 -13.05 -11.06 0.23
N GLY A 82 -13.82 -10.46 1.14
CA GLY A 82 -14.07 -11.03 2.47
C GLY A 82 -12.87 -10.99 3.42
N VAL A 83 -11.77 -10.30 3.04
CA VAL A 83 -10.59 -10.14 3.88
C VAL A 83 -10.87 -9.08 4.94
N ARG A 84 -10.45 -9.34 6.18
CA ARG A 84 -10.72 -8.47 7.34
C ARG A 84 -9.47 -8.01 8.07
N ILE A 85 -8.32 -8.65 7.85
CA ILE A 85 -7.05 -8.28 8.51
C ILE A 85 -6.16 -7.57 7.49
N LEU A 86 -5.75 -6.35 7.79
CA LEU A 86 -4.84 -5.55 6.97
C LEU A 86 -3.50 -5.38 7.69
N ALA A 87 -2.45 -5.99 7.13
CA ALA A 87 -1.08 -5.69 7.52
C ALA A 87 -0.65 -4.32 6.98
N SER A 88 -0.58 -3.30 7.85
CA SER A 88 -0.19 -1.95 7.45
C SER A 88 0.44 -1.15 8.60
N ALA A 89 1.45 -0.35 8.26
CA ALA A 89 2.00 0.65 9.18
C ALA A 89 1.22 1.99 9.15
N ASP A 90 0.28 2.17 8.22
CA ASP A 90 -0.48 3.41 8.09
C ASP A 90 -1.65 3.47 9.09
N ARG A 91 -1.47 4.29 10.13
CA ARG A 91 -2.47 4.48 11.18
C ARG A 91 -3.75 5.17 10.71
N ARG A 92 -3.77 5.79 9.52
CA ARG A 92 -4.99 6.40 8.97
C ARG A 92 -6.09 5.37 8.70
N LEU A 93 -5.70 4.11 8.50
CA LEU A 93 -6.61 3.00 8.25
C LEU A 93 -7.28 2.48 9.52
N ALA A 94 -6.80 2.87 10.71
CA ALA A 94 -7.37 2.43 11.99
C ALA A 94 -8.83 2.89 12.21
N GLY A 95 -9.30 3.88 11.45
CA GLY A 95 -10.70 4.34 11.49
C GLY A 95 -11.68 3.45 10.69
N VAL A 96 -11.18 2.46 9.93
CA VAL A 96 -12.01 1.56 9.12
C VAL A 96 -12.53 0.44 10.01
N THR A 97 -13.77 0.56 10.46
CA THR A 97 -14.33 -0.33 11.47
C THR A 97 -14.52 -1.78 11.02
N GLU A 98 -14.58 -2.03 9.71
CA GLU A 98 -14.71 -3.38 9.17
C GLU A 98 -13.38 -4.13 9.05
N LEU A 99 -12.24 -3.47 9.31
CA LEU A 99 -10.91 -4.06 9.20
C LEU A 99 -10.18 -4.05 10.54
N GLU A 100 -9.51 -5.16 10.84
CA GLU A 100 -8.48 -5.24 11.87
C GLU A 100 -7.15 -4.81 11.23
N ILE A 101 -6.51 -3.78 11.80
CA ILE A 101 -5.21 -3.31 11.32
C ILE A 101 -4.12 -3.90 12.20
N VAL A 102 -3.22 -4.67 11.60
CA VAL A 102 -2.02 -5.21 12.27
C VAL A 102 -0.78 -4.51 11.70
N GLY A 103 0.03 -3.94 12.58
CA GLY A 103 1.22 -3.19 12.24
C GLY A 103 2.51 -3.93 12.60
N PRO A 104 3.67 -3.44 12.15
CA PRO A 104 4.97 -4.02 12.51
C PRO A 104 5.23 -4.07 14.02
N GLY A 105 4.60 -3.20 14.81
CA GLY A 105 4.72 -3.18 16.27
C GLY A 105 4.00 -4.33 16.97
N ASP A 106 3.10 -5.05 16.28
CA ASP A 106 2.36 -6.18 16.84
C ASP A 106 3.14 -7.49 16.74
N LEU A 107 4.27 -7.48 16.02
CA LEU A 107 5.22 -8.58 16.04
C LEU A 107 5.79 -8.68 17.46
N ALA A 108 5.45 -9.75 18.18
CA ALA A 108 6.16 -10.11 19.39
C ALA A 108 7.65 -10.19 19.03
N SER A 109 8.51 -9.52 19.81
CA SER A 109 9.95 -9.74 19.69
C SER A 109 10.17 -11.25 19.81
N PRO A 110 10.87 -11.91 18.87
CA PRO A 110 11.21 -13.30 19.07
C PRO A 110 11.93 -13.37 20.42
N GLY A 111 11.38 -14.16 21.35
CA GLY A 111 11.91 -14.27 22.70
C GLY A 111 13.40 -14.58 22.67
N ASN A 112 14.16 -13.90 23.53
CA ASN A 112 15.58 -14.17 23.79
C ASN A 112 15.81 -15.62 24.19
#